data_AF-A0A1C5MBL2-F1
#
_entry.id   AF-A0A1C5MBL2-F1
#
_cell.length_a   1.000
_cell.length_b   1.000
_cell.length_c   1.000
_cell.angle_alpha   90.00
_cell.angle_beta   90.00
_cell.angle_gamma   90.00
#
_symmetry.space_group_name_H-M   'P 1'
#
loop_
_entity.id
_entity.type
_entity.pdbx_description
1 polymer ?
#
loop_
_entity_poly.entity_id
_entity_poly.type
_entity_poly.pdbx_seq_one_letter_code
_entity_poly.pdbx_strand_id
1 'polypeptide(L)' 'MFVSAYADSLYATQLQASTQATGSSRCRLLGDCERQLLNDAVAAPLFTQQKRLLIAPDIRNIIFDPFGPVLDLTYTTKK' A
#
# COMPACT_ATOMS: atom_id res chain seq x y z
N MET A 1 -5.89 19.67 4.54
CA MET A 1 -5.21 18.37 4.41
C MET A 1 -5.75 17.48 5.52
N PHE A 2 -6.75 16.65 5.23
CA PHE A 2 -7.36 15.79 6.24
C PHE A 2 -6.49 14.53 6.39
N VAL A 3 -5.52 14.56 7.30
CA VAL A 3 -5.15 13.33 8.00
C VAL A 3 -6.43 12.90 8.70
N SER A 4 -6.93 11.70 8.41
CA SER A 4 -7.99 11.10 9.21
C SER A 4 -7.55 11.19 10.67
N ALA A 5 -8.27 11.94 11.50
CA ALA A 5 -7.98 12.12 12.92
C ALA A 5 -8.34 10.87 13.74
N TYR A 6 -8.11 9.69 13.14
CA TYR A 6 -8.32 8.41 13.76
C TYR A 6 -7.34 8.26 14.92
N ALA A 7 -7.88 8.30 16.13
CA ALA A 7 -7.13 8.37 17.37
C ALA A 7 -7.51 7.20 18.28
N ASP A 8 -7.32 5.98 17.79
CA ASP A 8 -7.43 4.76 18.60
C ASP A 8 -6.06 4.39 19.19
N SER A 9 -6.00 4.29 20.52
CA SER A 9 -4.77 4.04 21.27
C SER A 9 -4.26 2.60 21.14
N LEU A 10 -5.18 1.64 20.93
CA LEU A 10 -4.84 0.24 20.72
C LEU A 10 -4.23 0.06 19.32
N TYR A 11 -4.82 0.68 18.30
CA TYR A 11 -4.28 0.74 16.94
C TYR A 11 -2.88 1.34 16.94
N ALA A 12 -2.69 2.51 17.56
CA ALA A 12 -1.40 3.18 17.61
C ALA A 12 -0.32 2.31 18.29
N THR A 13 -0.69 1.63 19.38
CA THR A 13 0.21 0.73 20.13
C THR A 13 0.61 -0.48 19.28
N GLN A 14 -0.35 -1.13 18.63
CA GLN A 14 -0.09 -2.30 17.77
C GLN A 14 0.72 -1.94 16.53
N LEU A 15 0.42 -0.79 15.92
CA LEU A 15 1.17 -0.26 14.79
C LEU A 15 2.62 0.03 15.19
N GLN A 16 2.84 0.67 16.34
CA GLN A 16 4.18 0.93 16.85
C GLN A 16 4.94 -0.37 17.13
N ALA A 17 4.31 -1.35 17.79
CA ALA A 17 4.92 -2.66 18.04
C ALA A 17 5.31 -3.37 16.73
N SER A 18 4.51 -3.21 15.67
CA SER A 18 4.79 -3.81 14.36
C SER A 18 6.10 -3.31 13.72
N THR A 19 6.54 -2.09 14.07
CA THR A 19 7.80 -1.51 13.55
C THR A 19 9.05 -2.22 14.09
N GLN A 20 8.93 -2.87 15.25
CA GLN A 20 10.02 -3.59 15.92
C GLN A 20 9.95 -5.11 15.68
N ALA A 21 8.83 -5.62 15.17
CA ALA A 21 8.63 -7.03 14.87
C ALA A 21 9.06 -7.39 13.43
N THR A 22 9.32 -8.68 13.17
CA THR A 22 9.63 -9.21 11.83
C THR A 22 8.81 -10.45 11.50
N GLY A 23 8.78 -10.82 10.22
CA GLY A 23 8.11 -12.03 9.73
C GLY A 23 6.63 -12.12 10.13
N SER A 24 6.20 -13.32 10.50
CA SER A 24 4.79 -13.62 10.85
C SER A 24 4.27 -12.81 12.03
N SER A 25 5.12 -12.48 13.02
CA SER A 25 4.72 -11.65 14.16
C SER A 25 4.33 -10.25 13.74
N ARG A 26 5.09 -9.65 12.81
CA ARG A 26 4.74 -8.37 12.21
C ARG A 26 3.46 -8.46 11.39
N CYS A 27 3.30 -9.50 10.56
CA CYS A 27 2.08 -9.70 9.79
C CYS A 27 0.82 -9.84 10.67
N ARG A 28 0.95 -10.51 11.82
CA ARG A 28 -0.14 -10.64 12.79
C ARG A 28 -0.55 -9.26 13.36
N LEU A 29 0.42 -8.49 13.86
CA LEU A 29 0.16 -7.15 14.40
C LEU A 29 -0.49 -6.23 13.36
N LEU A 30 -0.01 -6.25 12.12
CA LEU A 30 -0.60 -5.45 11.03
C LEU A 30 -2.01 -5.93 10.66
N GLY A 31 -2.26 -7.23 10.68
CA GLY A 31 -3.60 -7.78 10.47
C GLY A 31 -4.59 -7.38 11.58
N ASP A 32 -4.12 -7.27 12.82
CA ASP A 32 -4.95 -6.78 13.92
C ASP A 32 -5.26 -5.27 13.75
N CYS A 33 -4.28 -4.46 13.32
CA CYS A 33 -4.50 -3.07 12.94
C CYS A 33 -5.51 -2.90 11.80
N GLU A 34 -5.40 -3.70 10.73
CA GLU A 34 -6.32 -3.64 9.58
C GLU A 34 -7.76 -3.95 10.01
N ARG A 35 -7.96 -4.99 10.84
CA ARG A 35 -9.29 -5.33 11.36
C ARG A 35 -9.91 -4.19 12.16
N GLN A 36 -9.13 -3.48 12.98
CA GLN A 36 -9.64 -2.32 13.73
C GLN A 36 -10.11 -1.20 12.80
N LEU A 37 -9.31 -0.85 11.79
CA LEU A 37 -9.68 0.18 10.82
C LEU A 37 -10.99 -0.15 10.08
N LEU A 38 -11.21 -1.43 9.76
CA LEU A 38 -12.42 -1.91 9.09
C LEU A 38 -13.62 -1.92 10.04
N ASN A 39 -13.44 -2.38 11.28
CA ASN A 39 -14.51 -2.42 12.29
C ASN A 39 -14.99 -1.01 12.66
N ASP A 40 -14.06 -0.05 12.75
CA ASP A 40 -14.35 1.34 13.08
C ASP A 40 -14.81 2.15 11.86
N ALA A 41 -14.91 1.52 10.69
CA ALA A 41 -15.34 2.12 9.42
C ALA A 41 -14.57 3.40 9.04
N VAL A 42 -13.29 3.49 9.42
CA VAL A 42 -12.41 4.63 9.12
C VAL A 42 -12.18 4.76 7.61
N ALA A 43 -12.22 3.62 6.91
CA ALA A 43 -12.19 3.53 5.47
C ALA A 43 -13.13 2.41 5.00
N ALA A 44 -13.72 2.59 3.82
CA ALA A 44 -14.49 1.56 3.13
C ALA A 44 -13.72 1.12 1.87
N PRO A 45 -12.93 0.03 1.93
CA PRO A 45 -12.20 -0.46 0.77
C PRO A 45 -13.18 -0.86 -0.33
N LEU A 46 -13.05 -0.28 -1.53
CA LEU A 46 -13.96 -0.55 -2.64
C LEU A 46 -13.45 -1.68 -3.54
N PHE A 47 -12.15 -1.67 -3.85
CA PHE A 47 -11.48 -2.67 -4.67
C PHE A 47 -9.96 -2.49 -4.56
N THR A 48 -9.21 -3.52 -4.96
CA THR A 48 -7.77 -3.40 -5.21
C THR A 48 -7.55 -2.98 -6.67
N GLN A 49 -6.71 -1.97 -6.90
CA GLN A 49 -6.51 -1.46 -8.25
C GLN A 49 -5.71 -2.46 -9.10
N GLN A 50 -6.31 -2.94 -10.19
CA GLN A 50 -5.58 -3.68 -11.20
C GLN A 50 -4.85 -2.70 -12.13
N LYS A 51 -3.52 -2.71 -12.10
CA LYS A 51 -2.68 -1.89 -12.99
C LYS A 51 -2.62 -2.55 -14.37
N ARG A 52 -3.30 -1.98 -15.37
CA ARG A 52 -3.22 -2.39 -16.79
C ARG A 52 -2.92 -1.16 -17.64
N LEU A 53 -1.99 -1.30 -18.58
CA LEU A 53 -1.62 -0.25 -19.54
C LEU A 53 -1.45 -0.86 -20.93
N LEU A 54 -2.01 -0.21 -21.94
CA LEU A 54 -1.72 -0.52 -23.33
C LEU A 54 -0.46 0.22 -23.74
N ILE A 55 0.51 -0.50 -24.28
CA ILE A 55 1.84 0.03 -24.63
C ILE A 55 2.04 -0.16 -26.13
N ALA A 56 2.50 0.89 -26.81
CA ALA A 56 2.83 0.81 -28.22
C ALA A 56 4.02 -0.16 -28.44
N PRO A 57 4.06 -0.96 -29.52
CA PRO A 57 5.07 -2.02 -29.69
C PRO A 57 6.53 -1.54 -29.73
N ASP A 58 6.76 -0.25 -30.04
CA ASP A 58 8.05 0.42 -30.12
C ASP A 58 8.57 0.92 -28.76
N ILE A 59 7.74 0.90 -27.72
CA ILE A 59 8.08 1.33 -26.37
C ILE A 59 8.62 0.15 -25.55
N ARG A 60 9.80 0.32 -24.96
CA ARG A 60 10.52 -0.73 -24.22
C ARG A 60 10.96 -0.25 -22.85
N ASN A 61 11.25 -1.19 -21.95
CA ASN A 61 11.77 -0.94 -20.60
C ASN A 61 10.88 -0.06 -19.74
N ILE A 62 9.55 -0.20 -19.89
CA ILE A 62 8.58 0.32 -18.92
C ILE A 62 8.58 -0.60 -17.69
N ILE A 63 8.64 -0.01 -16.50
CA ILE A 63 8.61 -0.74 -15.22
C ILE A 63 7.33 -0.40 -14.46
N PHE A 64 6.61 -1.44 -14.04
CA PHE A 64 5.52 -1.31 -13.06
C PHE A 64 6.06 -1.61 -11.68
N ASP A 65 6.39 -0.56 -10.93
CA ASP A 65 6.88 -0.71 -9.57
C ASP A 65 5.70 -0.93 -8.60
N PRO A 66 5.71 -2.00 -7.78
CA PRO A 66 4.70 -2.20 -6.73
C PRO A 66 4.79 -1.18 -5.58
N PHE A 67 5.95 -0.54 -5.36
CA PHE A 67 6.24 0.33 -4.20
C PHE A 67 6.74 1.74 -4.57
N GLY A 68 7.36 1.91 -5.74
CA GLY A 68 7.77 3.19 -6.33
C GLY A 68 6.64 3.91 -7.07
N PRO A 69 6.93 4.95 -7.90
CA PRO A 69 5.92 5.50 -8.80
C PRO A 69 5.32 4.35 -9.61
N VAL A 70 3.99 4.29 -9.67
CA VAL A 70 3.23 3.17 -10.27
C VAL A 70 3.71 2.84 -11.70
N LEU A 71 4.29 3.82 -12.39
CA LEU A 71 4.95 3.71 -13.68
C LEU A 71 6.33 4.36 -13.58
N ASP A 72 7.39 3.57 -13.72
CA ASP A 72 8.77 4.06 -13.80
C ASP A 72 9.23 4.08 -15.27
N LEU A 73 9.69 5.26 -15.68
CA LEU A 73 10.13 5.59 -17.04
C LEU A 73 11.64 5.82 -17.14
N THR A 74 12.40 5.67 -16.06
CA THR A 74 13.83 6.03 -15.98
C THR A 74 14.66 5.42 -17.10
N TYR A 75 14.33 4.19 -17.52
CA TYR A 75 15.02 3.47 -18.60
C TYR A 75 14.15 3.23 -19.83
N THR A 76 12.96 3.83 -19.88
CA THR A 76 12.03 3.65 -20.99
C THR A 76 12.61 4.25 -22.26
N THR A 77 12.54 3.49 -23.36
CA THR A 77 13.02 3.93 -24.67
C THR A 77 11.94 3.74 -25.72
N LYS A 78 11.99 4.60 -26.73
CA LYS A 78 11.21 4.47 -27.97
C LYS A 78 12.17 4.12 -29.09
N LYS A 79 11.88 3.04 -29.82
CA LYS A 79 12.62 2.68 -31.04
C LYS A 79 12.09 3.39 -32.27
#